data_AF-S6A527-F1
#
_entry.id   AF-S6A527-F1
#
_cell.length_a   1.000
_cell.length_b   1.000
_cell.length_c   1.000
_cell.angle_alpha   90.00
_cell.angle_beta   90.00
_cell.angle_gamma   90.00
#
_symmetry.space_group_name_H-M   'P 1'
#
loop_
_entity.id
_entity.type
_entity.pdbx_description
1 polymer ?
#
loop_
_entity_poly.entity_id
_entity_poly.type
_entity_poly.pdbx_seq_one_letter_code
_entity_poly.pdbx_strand_id
1 'polypeptide(L)'
;MLEVYVHPRCSESYHVYTILKAEGLLGRINFLNVEKAPFHALEKGVFGVPAFSIDGRVVLQGYFEDDEVKSLVAEGRIYVESLEEAYARLLKSIYHSFTVASAVYLAGDPSIILGSEAYLMSASGAYFVPEGGSFPKYVAERLGPSVFPELERDLLRNIAGNFARDLYWLFGEAPSRTMVEGLGEGFFSAWLFSRASIGRVFVPQSLAGQGVRERVSRAWSYVLGVVDKAGQRVVDEQRGIPAGWLG
;
A
#
# COMPACT_ATOMS: atom_id res chain seq x y z
N MET A 1 20.36 -8.09 -10.28
CA MET A 1 20.44 -8.22 -8.80
C MET A 1 19.06 -7.95 -8.24
N LEU A 2 18.59 -8.73 -7.26
CA LEU A 2 17.27 -8.52 -6.65
C LEU A 2 17.38 -7.57 -5.46
N GLU A 3 16.56 -6.52 -5.48
CA GLU A 3 16.48 -5.52 -4.41
C GLU A 3 15.09 -5.54 -3.78
N VAL A 4 15.02 -5.29 -2.48
CA VAL A 4 13.75 -5.19 -1.74
C VAL A 4 13.70 -3.87 -0.99
N TYR A 5 12.82 -2.97 -1.41
CA TYR A 5 12.53 -1.72 -0.73
C TYR A 5 11.71 -2.02 0.51
N VAL A 6 12.18 -1.59 1.68
CA VAL A 6 11.58 -1.91 2.97
C VAL A 6 11.64 -0.72 3.92
N HIS A 7 10.70 -0.67 4.86
CA HIS A 7 10.71 0.31 5.95
C HIS A 7 10.93 -0.38 7.30
N PRO A 8 11.82 0.13 8.19
CA PRO A 8 12.15 -0.53 9.46
C PRO A 8 10.96 -0.79 10.38
N ARG A 9 9.91 0.02 10.26
CA ARG A 9 8.68 -0.05 11.09
C ARG A 9 7.46 -0.64 10.37
N CYS A 10 7.63 -1.21 9.19
CA CYS A 10 6.57 -1.88 8.45
C CYS A 10 6.52 -3.37 8.83
N SER A 11 5.36 -3.85 9.29
CA SER A 11 5.15 -5.25 9.67
C SER A 11 5.39 -6.19 8.49
N GLU A 12 4.84 -5.88 7.31
CA GLU A 12 5.00 -6.68 6.09
C GLU A 12 6.46 -6.74 5.63
N SER A 13 7.21 -5.63 5.76
CA SER A 13 8.65 -5.61 5.47
C SER A 13 9.42 -6.56 6.39
N TYR A 14 9.09 -6.57 7.68
CA TYR A 14 9.71 -7.48 8.64
C TYR A 14 9.28 -8.93 8.42
N HIS A 15 8.01 -9.17 8.07
CA HIS A 15 7.49 -10.49 7.70
C HIS A 15 8.28 -11.09 6.53
N VAL A 16 8.46 -10.34 5.44
CA VAL A 16 9.30 -10.73 4.30
C VAL A 16 10.73 -11.08 4.75
N TYR A 17 11.35 -10.27 5.60
CA TYR A 17 12.66 -10.58 6.14
C TYR A 17 12.68 -11.91 6.92
N THR A 18 11.68 -12.16 7.78
CA THR A 18 11.62 -13.39 8.57
C THR A 18 11.44 -14.64 7.71
N ILE A 19 10.60 -14.57 6.66
CA ILE A 19 10.44 -15.67 5.70
C ILE A 19 11.76 -15.96 4.98
N LEU A 20 12.39 -14.93 4.41
CA LEU A 20 13.62 -15.11 3.65
C LEU A 20 14.78 -15.56 4.54
N LYS A 21 14.78 -15.18 5.82
CA LYS A 21 15.72 -15.69 6.82
C LYS A 21 15.52 -17.18 7.07
N ALA A 22 14.28 -17.61 7.27
CA ALA A 22 13.94 -19.01 7.53
C ALA A 22 14.31 -19.92 6.34
N GLU A 23 14.16 -19.42 5.11
CA GLU A 23 14.47 -20.15 3.88
C GLU A 23 15.96 -20.03 3.46
N GLY A 24 16.79 -19.31 4.22
CA GLY A 24 18.22 -19.11 3.88
C GLY A 24 18.45 -18.27 2.61
N LEU A 25 17.47 -17.46 2.23
CA LEU A 25 17.46 -16.68 0.98
C LEU A 25 17.99 -15.25 1.13
N LEU A 26 18.28 -14.77 2.35
CA LEU A 26 18.75 -13.40 2.59
C LEU A 26 20.00 -13.03 1.77
N GLY A 27 20.91 -13.98 1.52
CA GLY A 27 22.14 -13.73 0.75
C GLY A 27 21.93 -13.45 -0.74
N ARG A 28 20.69 -13.56 -1.24
CA ARG A 28 20.33 -13.33 -2.65
C ARG A 28 19.74 -11.96 -2.91
N ILE A 29 19.51 -11.18 -1.86
CA ILE A 29 18.76 -9.92 -1.95
C ILE A 29 19.52 -8.78 -1.31
N ASN A 30 19.31 -7.58 -1.82
CA ASN A 30 19.75 -6.34 -1.19
C ASN A 30 18.55 -5.59 -0.63
N PHE A 31 18.49 -5.38 0.68
CA PHE A 31 17.42 -4.57 1.27
C PHE A 31 17.75 -3.08 1.18
N LEU A 32 16.81 -2.30 0.66
CA LEU A 32 16.91 -0.85 0.55
C LEU A 32 15.99 -0.19 1.58
N ASN A 33 16.58 0.53 2.53
CA ASN A 33 15.84 1.24 3.56
C ASN A 33 15.21 2.54 3.00
N VAL A 34 13.90 2.54 2.81
CA VAL A 34 13.17 3.71 2.29
C VAL A 34 13.10 4.88 3.26
N GLU A 35 13.35 4.67 4.56
CA GLU A 35 13.49 5.74 5.55
C GLU A 35 14.76 6.57 5.29
N LYS A 36 15.84 5.92 4.84
CA LYS A 36 17.12 6.55 4.53
C LYS A 36 17.19 7.12 3.11
N ALA A 37 16.42 6.55 2.16
CA ALA A 37 16.45 6.94 0.75
C ALA A 37 15.04 7.07 0.11
N PRO A 38 14.16 7.95 0.63
CA PRO A 38 12.76 8.00 0.20
C PRO A 38 12.58 8.47 -1.25
N PHE A 39 13.34 9.47 -1.70
CA PHE A 39 13.23 9.97 -3.08
C PHE A 39 13.68 8.93 -4.11
N HIS A 40 14.71 8.15 -3.79
CA HIS A 40 15.15 7.05 -4.64
C HIS A 40 14.03 6.02 -4.84
N ALA A 41 13.31 5.66 -3.77
CA ALA A 41 12.18 4.75 -3.85
C ALA A 41 11.05 5.33 -4.73
N LEU A 42 10.75 6.62 -4.61
CA LEU A 42 9.76 7.31 -5.44
C LEU A 42 10.15 7.33 -6.93
N GLU A 43 11.40 7.65 -7.25
CA GLU A 43 11.93 7.62 -8.63
C GLU A 43 11.79 6.23 -9.28
N LYS A 44 11.81 5.17 -8.46
CA LYS A 44 11.68 3.78 -8.88
C LYS A 44 10.22 3.31 -8.98
N GLY A 45 9.25 4.15 -8.62
CA GLY A 45 7.83 3.81 -8.65
C GLY A 45 7.40 2.90 -7.50
N VAL A 46 8.06 3.02 -6.33
CA VAL A 46 7.67 2.33 -5.10
C VAL A 46 6.54 3.11 -4.43
N PHE A 47 5.32 2.58 -4.51
CA PHE A 47 4.12 3.19 -3.91
C PHE A 47 3.70 2.50 -2.61
N GLY A 48 4.35 1.40 -2.25
CA GLY A 48 4.16 0.69 -0.99
C GLY A 48 5.38 -0.16 -0.68
N VAL A 49 5.56 -0.52 0.59
CA VAL A 49 6.62 -1.43 1.02
C VAL A 49 6.01 -2.64 1.72
N PRO A 50 6.60 -3.84 1.56
CA PRO A 50 7.80 -4.10 0.76
C PRO A 50 7.52 -4.07 -0.76
N ALA A 51 8.54 -3.70 -1.54
CA ALA A 51 8.51 -3.75 -3.00
C ALA A 51 9.78 -4.40 -3.53
N PHE A 52 9.66 -5.22 -4.56
CA PHE A 52 10.75 -6.02 -5.11
C PHE A 52 11.15 -5.47 -6.47
N SER A 53 12.45 -5.36 -6.71
CA SER A 53 13.02 -4.92 -7.98
C SER A 53 14.02 -5.93 -8.53
N ILE A 54 13.96 -6.11 -9.85
CA ILE A 54 14.95 -6.85 -10.62
C ILE A 54 15.58 -5.86 -11.60
N ASP A 55 16.90 -5.72 -11.53
CA ASP A 55 17.70 -4.86 -12.40
C ASP A 55 17.18 -3.41 -12.48
N GLY A 56 16.78 -2.88 -11.32
CA GLY A 56 16.35 -1.49 -11.16
C GLY A 56 14.91 -1.19 -11.58
N ARG A 57 14.14 -2.19 -12.02
CA ARG A 57 12.69 -2.11 -12.29
C ARG A 57 11.91 -2.77 -11.14
N VAL A 58 10.92 -2.09 -10.58
CA VAL A 58 10.00 -2.70 -9.60
C VAL A 58 9.11 -3.71 -10.32
N VAL A 59 9.10 -4.95 -9.86
CA VAL A 59 8.38 -6.07 -10.50
C VAL A 59 7.25 -6.63 -9.65
N LEU A 60 7.26 -6.37 -8.34
CA LEU A 60 6.23 -6.80 -7.40
C LEU A 60 6.09 -5.78 -6.27
N GLN A 61 4.87 -5.31 -6.00
CA GLN A 61 4.54 -4.48 -4.83
C GLN A 61 3.03 -4.60 -4.51
N GLY A 62 2.61 -4.21 -3.31
CA GLY A 62 1.20 -4.32 -2.90
C GLY A 62 0.88 -5.69 -2.33
N TYR A 63 -0.06 -6.42 -2.93
CA TYR A 63 -0.45 -7.76 -2.51
C TYR A 63 0.49 -8.83 -3.10
N PHE A 64 0.92 -9.75 -2.25
CA PHE A 64 1.65 -10.96 -2.62
C PHE A 64 1.50 -11.99 -1.50
N GLU A 65 1.78 -13.25 -1.83
CA GLU A 65 1.76 -14.38 -0.91
C GLU A 65 3.19 -14.84 -0.57
N ASP A 66 3.34 -15.55 0.56
CA ASP A 66 4.65 -15.97 1.06
C ASP A 66 5.43 -16.81 0.04
N ASP A 67 4.77 -17.74 -0.65
CA ASP A 67 5.41 -18.60 -1.65
C ASP A 67 5.83 -17.83 -2.92
N GLU A 68 5.17 -16.70 -3.20
CA GLU A 68 5.55 -15.82 -4.30
C GLU A 68 6.82 -15.04 -3.96
N VAL A 69 6.93 -14.56 -2.72
CA VAL A 69 8.16 -13.93 -2.23
C VAL A 69 9.32 -14.91 -2.34
N LYS A 70 9.13 -16.16 -1.92
CA LYS A 70 10.15 -17.23 -2.04
C LYS A 70 10.51 -17.49 -3.50
N SER A 71 9.51 -17.70 -4.37
CA SER A 71 9.73 -17.99 -5.79
C SER A 71 10.44 -16.83 -6.49
N LEU A 72 10.05 -15.58 -6.18
CA LEU A 72 10.69 -14.40 -6.77
C LEU A 72 12.16 -14.32 -6.39
N VAL A 73 12.50 -14.60 -5.12
CA VAL A 73 13.89 -14.56 -4.65
C VAL A 73 14.71 -15.77 -5.11
N ALA A 74 14.09 -16.95 -5.21
CA ALA A 74 14.77 -18.18 -5.59
C ALA A 74 14.96 -18.31 -7.11
N GLU A 75 13.95 -17.93 -7.89
CA GLU A 75 13.85 -18.16 -9.34
C GLU A 75 13.83 -16.87 -10.18
N GLY A 76 13.63 -15.70 -9.56
CA GLY A 76 13.48 -14.43 -10.28
C GLY A 76 12.09 -14.23 -10.89
N ARG A 77 11.09 -15.02 -10.50
CA ARG A 77 9.72 -14.92 -11.01
C ARG A 77 8.66 -15.32 -9.98
N ILE A 78 7.44 -14.83 -10.19
CA ILE A 78 6.23 -15.39 -9.56
C ILE A 78 5.37 -16.07 -10.61
N TYR A 79 4.36 -16.81 -10.16
CA TYR A 79 3.43 -17.51 -11.03
C TYR A 79 2.09 -16.79 -11.01
N VAL A 80 1.70 -16.21 -12.13
CA VAL A 80 0.39 -15.59 -12.34
C VAL A 80 -0.18 -16.21 -13.61
N GLU A 81 -1.31 -16.90 -13.48
CA GLU A 81 -1.86 -17.79 -14.50
C GLU A 81 -2.48 -17.03 -15.67
N SER A 82 -2.99 -15.82 -15.44
CA SER A 82 -3.74 -15.07 -16.45
C SER A 82 -3.84 -13.57 -16.17
N LEU A 83 -4.30 -12.81 -17.17
CA LEU A 83 -4.65 -11.39 -17.00
C LEU A 83 -5.79 -11.17 -15.99
N GLU A 84 -6.73 -12.11 -15.87
CA GLU A 84 -7.83 -12.04 -14.90
C GLU A 84 -7.29 -12.16 -13.46
N GLU A 85 -6.39 -13.12 -13.24
CA GLU A 85 -5.73 -13.25 -11.93
C GLU A 85 -4.90 -12.01 -11.62
N ALA A 86 -4.11 -11.51 -12.58
CA ALA A 86 -3.35 -10.26 -12.44
C ALA A 86 -4.26 -9.07 -12.10
N TYR A 87 -5.47 -9.00 -12.69
CA TYR A 87 -6.46 -7.97 -12.39
C TYR A 87 -6.99 -8.09 -10.96
N ALA A 88 -7.37 -9.29 -10.52
CA ALA A 88 -7.79 -9.54 -9.15
C ALA A 88 -6.69 -9.14 -8.14
N ARG A 89 -5.43 -9.44 -8.45
CA ARG A 89 -4.26 -9.03 -7.65
C ARG A 89 -4.09 -7.53 -7.62
N LEU A 90 -4.25 -6.84 -8.74
CA LEU A 90 -4.21 -5.37 -8.80
C LEU A 90 -5.25 -4.75 -7.86
N LEU A 91 -6.48 -5.26 -7.86
CA LEU A 91 -7.54 -4.79 -6.96
C LEU A 91 -7.14 -4.94 -5.48
N LYS A 92 -6.52 -6.06 -5.11
CA LYS A 92 -5.96 -6.25 -3.76
C LYS A 92 -4.85 -5.24 -3.47
N SER A 93 -3.91 -5.08 -4.38
CA SER A 93 -2.76 -4.17 -4.22
C SER A 93 -3.17 -2.71 -4.01
N ILE A 94 -4.26 -2.26 -4.64
CA ILE A 94 -4.81 -0.91 -4.44
C ILE A 94 -5.09 -0.62 -2.96
N TYR A 95 -5.70 -1.56 -2.22
CA TYR A 95 -6.00 -1.37 -0.80
C TYR A 95 -4.90 -1.87 0.14
N HIS A 96 -3.79 -2.43 -0.36
CA HIS A 96 -2.60 -2.76 0.43
C HIS A 96 -1.57 -1.61 0.48
N SER A 97 -1.52 -0.74 -0.53
CA SER A 97 -0.72 0.50 -0.49
C SER A 97 -1.52 1.64 0.14
N PHE A 98 -1.01 2.24 1.22
CA PHE A 98 -1.72 3.32 1.90
C PHE A 98 -1.89 4.59 1.04
N THR A 99 -0.85 4.98 0.31
CA THR A 99 -0.91 6.15 -0.58
C THR A 99 -1.94 5.94 -1.68
N VAL A 100 -1.91 4.76 -2.33
CA VAL A 100 -2.86 4.44 -3.42
C VAL A 100 -4.27 4.30 -2.86
N ALA A 101 -4.45 3.62 -1.73
CA ALA A 101 -5.74 3.46 -1.09
C ALA A 101 -6.38 4.82 -0.76
N SER A 102 -5.60 5.74 -0.20
CA SER A 102 -6.07 7.09 0.16
C SER A 102 -6.41 7.92 -1.08
N ALA A 103 -5.56 7.86 -2.11
CA ALA A 103 -5.80 8.57 -3.37
C ALA A 103 -7.07 8.07 -4.08
N VAL A 104 -7.21 6.75 -4.23
CA VAL A 104 -8.39 6.12 -4.85
C VAL A 104 -9.65 6.42 -4.03
N TYR A 105 -9.57 6.32 -2.70
CA TYR A 105 -10.68 6.64 -1.81
C TYR A 105 -11.16 8.08 -1.98
N LEU A 106 -10.24 9.05 -1.93
CA LEU A 106 -10.61 10.46 -2.08
C LEU A 106 -11.09 10.79 -3.49
N ALA A 107 -10.54 10.17 -4.53
CA ALA A 107 -11.00 10.34 -5.90
C ALA A 107 -12.43 9.78 -6.09
N GLY A 108 -12.78 8.70 -5.39
CA GLY A 108 -14.03 7.96 -5.63
C GLY A 108 -14.01 7.18 -6.94
N ASP A 109 -12.82 7.00 -7.52
CA ASP A 109 -12.62 6.37 -8.82
C ASP A 109 -11.24 5.71 -8.86
N PRO A 110 -11.16 4.37 -8.98
CA PRO A 110 -9.88 3.68 -9.09
C PRO A 110 -9.18 3.93 -10.44
N SER A 111 -9.85 4.50 -11.46
CA SER A 111 -9.24 4.78 -12.77
C SER A 111 -8.06 5.75 -12.71
N ILE A 112 -7.89 6.48 -11.60
CA ILE A 112 -6.78 7.44 -11.41
C ILE A 112 -5.38 6.81 -11.52
N ILE A 113 -5.26 5.48 -11.39
CA ILE A 113 -3.98 4.77 -11.49
C ILE A 113 -3.65 4.32 -12.92
N LEU A 114 -4.59 4.42 -13.87
CA LEU A 114 -4.43 3.89 -15.23
C LEU A 114 -3.26 4.49 -16.00
N GLY A 115 -2.87 5.73 -15.66
CA GLY A 115 -1.74 6.42 -16.29
C GLY A 115 -0.36 5.89 -15.87
N SER A 116 -0.27 4.96 -14.91
CA SER A 116 1.01 4.42 -14.41
C SER A 116 1.18 2.96 -14.79
N GLU A 117 1.64 2.70 -16.02
CA GLU A 117 1.90 1.34 -16.51
C GLU A 117 2.83 0.55 -15.57
N ALA A 118 3.92 1.16 -15.11
CA ALA A 118 4.85 0.50 -14.19
C ALA A 118 4.18 0.06 -12.88
N TYR A 119 3.28 0.89 -12.33
CA TYR A 119 2.50 0.52 -11.16
C TYR A 119 1.52 -0.61 -11.48
N LEU A 120 0.74 -0.50 -12.56
CA LEU A 120 -0.20 -1.55 -12.97
C LEU A 120 0.48 -2.91 -13.09
N MET A 121 1.64 -2.95 -13.74
CA MET A 121 2.39 -4.18 -13.99
C MET A 121 3.00 -4.77 -12.71
N SER A 122 3.59 -3.94 -11.85
CA SER A 122 4.21 -4.40 -10.60
C SER A 122 3.21 -4.71 -9.48
N ALA A 123 2.08 -4.02 -9.42
CA ALA A 123 1.04 -4.25 -8.43
C ALA A 123 0.20 -5.51 -8.73
N SER A 124 0.18 -5.96 -9.98
CA SER A 124 -0.57 -7.13 -10.42
C SER A 124 0.27 -8.39 -10.55
N GLY A 125 1.58 -8.25 -10.75
CA GLY A 125 2.44 -9.35 -11.20
C GLY A 125 2.35 -9.62 -12.71
N ALA A 126 1.70 -8.76 -13.49
CA ALA A 126 1.51 -8.95 -14.93
C ALA A 126 2.83 -9.05 -15.73
N TYR A 127 3.97 -8.61 -15.18
CA TYR A 127 5.28 -8.87 -15.79
C TYR A 127 5.59 -10.36 -15.97
N PHE A 128 4.94 -11.24 -15.20
CA PHE A 128 5.16 -12.68 -15.20
C PHE A 128 4.06 -13.47 -15.94
N VAL A 129 3.07 -12.78 -16.51
CA VAL A 129 2.04 -13.37 -17.36
C VAL A 129 2.54 -13.39 -18.81
N PRO A 130 2.46 -14.51 -19.56
CA PRO A 130 2.94 -14.58 -20.94
C PRO A 130 2.40 -13.48 -21.86
N GLU A 131 1.12 -13.14 -21.74
CA GLU A 131 0.42 -12.07 -22.46
C GLU A 131 0.37 -10.73 -21.69
N GLY A 132 1.18 -10.59 -20.64
CA GLY A 132 1.16 -9.48 -19.68
C GLY A 132 1.36 -8.09 -20.29
N GLY A 133 2.03 -7.98 -21.45
CA GLY A 133 2.16 -6.70 -22.17
C GLY A 133 0.83 -6.08 -22.60
N SER A 134 -0.26 -6.86 -22.66
CA SER A 134 -1.61 -6.38 -22.94
C SER A 134 -2.39 -5.94 -21.68
N PHE A 135 -1.82 -6.16 -20.49
CA PHE A 135 -2.49 -5.91 -19.21
C PHE A 135 -2.94 -4.45 -19.02
N PRO A 136 -2.17 -3.41 -19.36
CA PRO A 136 -2.64 -2.02 -19.19
C PRO A 136 -3.94 -1.74 -19.95
N LYS A 137 -4.07 -2.26 -21.18
CA LYS A 137 -5.30 -2.16 -21.97
C LYS A 137 -6.43 -2.97 -21.33
N TYR A 138 -6.13 -4.20 -20.89
CA TYR A 138 -7.09 -5.07 -20.21
C TYR A 138 -7.70 -4.39 -18.96
N VAL A 139 -6.86 -3.72 -18.16
CA VAL A 139 -7.28 -2.98 -16.96
C VAL A 139 -8.08 -1.73 -17.34
N ALA A 140 -7.66 -0.97 -18.35
CA ALA A 140 -8.34 0.25 -18.77
C ALA A 140 -9.80 0.02 -19.19
N GLU A 141 -10.12 -1.17 -19.69
CA GLU A 141 -11.49 -1.57 -20.06
C GLU A 141 -12.38 -1.93 -18.86
N ARG A 142 -11.80 -2.15 -17.66
CA ARG A 142 -12.49 -2.72 -16.49
C ARG A 142 -12.43 -1.83 -15.24
N LEU A 143 -11.33 -1.12 -15.04
CA LEU A 143 -11.07 -0.33 -13.84
C LEU A 143 -11.66 1.08 -13.99
N GLY A 144 -12.91 1.23 -13.59
CA GLY A 144 -13.62 2.51 -13.59
C GLY A 144 -14.36 2.80 -12.28
N PRO A 145 -15.14 3.89 -12.23
CA PRO A 145 -15.89 4.29 -11.05
C PRO A 145 -16.82 3.21 -10.49
N SER A 146 -17.32 2.30 -11.35
CA SER A 146 -18.21 1.20 -10.94
C SER A 146 -17.53 0.17 -10.04
N VAL A 147 -16.20 0.08 -10.05
CA VAL A 147 -15.42 -0.85 -9.20
C VAL A 147 -15.24 -0.28 -7.79
N PHE A 148 -15.37 1.04 -7.62
CA PHE A 148 -15.16 1.71 -6.34
C PHE A 148 -15.94 1.10 -5.15
N PRO A 149 -17.25 0.79 -5.27
CA PRO A 149 -18.02 0.23 -4.16
C PRO A 149 -17.49 -1.13 -3.66
N GLU A 150 -16.87 -1.92 -4.54
CA GLU A 150 -16.27 -3.21 -4.20
C GLU A 150 -15.00 -3.04 -3.35
N LEU A 151 -14.24 -1.99 -3.61
CA LEU A 151 -13.00 -1.68 -2.91
C LEU A 151 -13.23 -0.89 -1.62
N GLU A 152 -14.33 -0.15 -1.53
CA GLU A 152 -14.54 0.91 -0.53
C GLU A 152 -14.27 0.43 0.91
N ARG A 153 -14.78 -0.75 1.28
CA ARG A 153 -14.61 -1.29 2.63
C ARG A 153 -13.15 -1.56 2.97
N ASP A 154 -12.38 -2.08 2.02
CA ASP A 154 -10.97 -2.39 2.24
C ASP A 154 -10.09 -1.14 2.23
N LEU A 155 -10.43 -0.16 1.40
CA LEU A 155 -9.82 1.17 1.43
C LEU A 155 -10.01 1.83 2.80
N LEU A 156 -11.24 1.83 3.33
CA LEU A 156 -11.56 2.35 4.66
C LEU A 156 -10.79 1.63 5.77
N ARG A 157 -10.69 0.30 5.69
CA ARG A 157 -9.92 -0.51 6.63
C ARG A 157 -8.43 -0.15 6.62
N ASN A 158 -7.85 0.02 5.42
CA ASN A 158 -6.46 0.43 5.27
C ASN A 158 -6.21 1.84 5.84
N ILE A 159 -7.08 2.80 5.50
CA ILE A 159 -7.01 4.18 6.00
C ILE A 159 -7.08 4.21 7.52
N ALA A 160 -8.03 3.49 8.14
CA ALA A 160 -8.18 3.46 9.59
C ALA A 160 -6.98 2.83 10.30
N GLY A 161 -6.43 1.73 9.75
CA GLY A 161 -5.23 1.11 10.30
C GLY A 161 -4.01 2.03 10.25
N ASN A 162 -3.82 2.75 9.14
CA ASN A 162 -2.71 3.69 9.01
C ASN A 162 -2.91 4.96 9.84
N PHE A 163 -4.15 5.45 10.01
CA PHE A 163 -4.42 6.54 10.93
C PHE A 163 -4.07 6.17 12.36
N ALA A 164 -4.50 5.00 12.81
CA ALA A 164 -4.16 4.49 14.14
C ALA A 164 -2.63 4.33 14.33
N ARG A 165 -1.93 3.91 13.28
CA ARG A 165 -0.47 3.76 13.27
C ARG A 165 0.25 5.10 13.41
N ASP A 166 -0.15 6.10 12.65
CA ASP A 166 0.46 7.43 12.72
C ASP A 166 0.20 8.10 14.08
N LEU A 167 -1.00 7.92 14.65
CA LEU A 167 -1.30 8.40 16.01
C LEU A 167 -0.47 7.68 17.08
N TYR A 168 -0.30 6.37 16.97
CA TYR A 168 0.58 5.61 17.87
C TYR A 168 2.02 6.14 17.81
N TRP A 169 2.56 6.41 16.62
CA TRP A 169 3.90 6.99 16.49
C TRP A 169 3.98 8.43 17.03
N LEU A 170 2.91 9.21 16.91
CA LEU A 170 2.86 10.59 17.41
C LEU A 170 2.78 10.66 18.94
N PHE A 171 1.97 9.81 19.57
CA PHE A 171 1.67 9.88 21.00
C PHE A 171 2.37 8.81 21.85
N GLY A 172 2.90 7.76 21.22
CA GLY A 172 3.58 6.65 21.89
C GLY A 172 2.65 5.63 22.55
N GLU A 173 1.33 5.78 22.43
CA GLU A 173 0.32 4.91 23.02
C GLU A 173 -0.79 4.54 22.03
N ALA A 174 -1.56 3.49 22.33
CA ALA A 174 -2.67 3.08 21.48
C ALA A 174 -3.71 4.21 21.40
N PRO A 175 -4.08 4.68 20.20
CA PRO A 175 -5.12 5.69 20.07
C PRO A 175 -6.45 5.13 20.53
N SER A 176 -7.17 5.92 21.33
CA SER A 176 -8.54 5.62 21.73
C SER A 176 -9.55 6.43 20.93
N ARG A 177 -10.80 5.97 20.89
CA ARG A 177 -11.90 6.73 20.32
C ARG A 177 -12.02 8.14 20.92
N THR A 178 -11.90 8.28 22.25
CA THR A 178 -11.98 9.59 22.93
C THR A 178 -10.86 10.53 22.51
N MET A 179 -9.63 10.02 22.38
CA MET A 179 -8.50 10.79 21.86
C MET A 179 -8.80 11.29 20.44
N VAL A 180 -9.27 10.39 19.58
CA VAL A 180 -9.58 10.70 18.18
C VAL A 180 -10.71 11.72 18.09
N GLU A 181 -11.82 11.53 18.80
CA GLU A 181 -12.92 12.50 18.86
C GLU A 181 -12.43 13.88 19.32
N GLY A 182 -11.49 13.94 20.26
CA GLY A 182 -10.85 15.18 20.71
C GLY A 182 -10.01 15.90 19.65
N LEU A 183 -9.41 15.17 18.70
CA LEU A 183 -8.70 15.76 17.54
C LEU A 183 -9.68 16.32 16.50
N GLY A 184 -10.86 15.71 16.37
CA GLY A 184 -11.93 16.13 15.48
C GLY A 184 -11.73 15.78 14.00
N GLU A 185 -12.83 15.82 13.24
CA GLU A 185 -12.87 15.45 11.82
C GLU A 185 -11.97 16.35 10.96
N GLY A 186 -11.79 17.62 11.33
CA GLY A 186 -10.92 18.56 10.60
C GLY A 186 -9.46 18.12 10.60
N PHE A 187 -8.96 17.61 11.72
CA PHE A 187 -7.61 17.03 11.82
C PHE A 187 -7.48 15.80 10.93
N PHE A 188 -8.44 14.87 11.02
CA PHE A 188 -8.48 13.67 10.19
C PHE A 188 -8.53 14.02 8.70
N SER A 189 -9.33 15.02 8.32
CA SER A 189 -9.44 15.51 6.94
C SER A 189 -8.08 15.97 6.44
N ALA A 190 -7.43 16.90 7.14
CA ALA A 190 -6.12 17.41 6.75
C ALA A 190 -5.06 16.29 6.65
N TRP A 191 -5.06 15.36 7.61
CA TRP A 191 -4.20 14.18 7.57
C TRP A 191 -4.47 13.32 6.34
N LEU A 192 -5.71 12.94 6.05
CA LEU A 192 -6.04 12.06 4.92
C LEU A 192 -5.64 12.67 3.57
N PHE A 193 -5.87 13.97 3.38
CA PHE A 193 -5.41 14.69 2.18
C PHE A 193 -3.88 14.68 2.06
N SER A 194 -3.16 14.86 3.18
CA SER A 194 -1.69 14.84 3.18
C SER A 194 -1.12 13.46 2.85
N ARG A 195 -1.82 12.38 3.23
CA ARG A 195 -1.40 10.99 2.98
C ARG A 195 -1.79 10.48 1.60
N ALA A 196 -2.83 11.04 1.01
CA ALA A 196 -3.23 10.75 -0.36
C ALA A 196 -2.32 11.38 -1.42
N SER A 197 -1.53 12.40 -1.06
CA SER A 197 -0.80 13.23 -2.03
C SER A 197 0.71 13.22 -1.83
N ILE A 198 1.44 13.38 -2.94
CA ILE A 198 2.88 13.68 -2.94
C ILE A 198 3.03 15.08 -3.52
N GLY A 199 3.20 16.07 -2.65
CA GLY A 199 3.10 17.47 -3.04
C GLY A 199 1.69 17.78 -3.56
N ARG A 200 1.55 18.00 -4.89
CA ARG A 200 0.25 18.17 -5.55
C ARG A 200 -0.19 16.96 -6.38
N VAL A 201 0.67 15.97 -6.54
CA VAL A 201 0.31 14.72 -7.23
C VAL A 201 -0.70 13.97 -6.36
N PHE A 202 -1.74 13.43 -6.99
CA PHE A 202 -2.91 12.80 -6.34
C PHE A 202 -3.76 13.71 -5.44
N VAL A 203 -3.54 15.03 -5.44
CA VAL A 203 -4.50 15.93 -4.79
C VAL A 203 -5.85 15.72 -5.47
N PRO A 204 -6.85 15.22 -4.74
CA PRO A 204 -8.10 14.80 -5.35
C PRO A 204 -8.81 16.03 -5.88
N GLN A 205 -9.09 16.01 -7.19
CA GLN A 205 -9.93 16.96 -7.90
C GLN A 205 -9.40 18.40 -7.94
N SER A 206 -9.23 18.94 -9.14
CA SER A 206 -8.96 20.37 -9.37
C SER A 206 -10.18 21.27 -9.10
N LEU A 207 -11.35 20.68 -8.81
CA LEU A 207 -12.63 21.35 -8.65
C LEU A 207 -13.29 20.97 -7.32
N ALA A 208 -13.70 21.97 -6.53
CA ALA A 208 -14.43 21.79 -5.29
C ALA A 208 -15.83 21.18 -5.55
N GLY A 209 -16.28 20.23 -4.71
CA GLY A 209 -17.67 19.74 -4.69
C GLY A 209 -17.92 18.29 -5.13
N GLN A 210 -16.88 17.51 -5.50
CA GLN A 210 -17.06 16.15 -6.03
C GLN A 210 -17.24 15.04 -4.98
N GLY A 211 -18.15 15.19 -4.02
CA GLY A 211 -18.45 14.14 -3.03
C GLY A 211 -17.30 13.82 -2.05
N VAL A 212 -16.21 14.58 -2.10
CA VAL A 212 -14.99 14.34 -1.30
C VAL A 212 -15.28 14.53 0.18
N ARG A 213 -16.06 15.56 0.52
CA ARG A 213 -16.45 15.85 1.91
C ARG A 213 -17.21 14.67 2.51
N GLU A 214 -18.19 14.14 1.78
CA GLU A 214 -19.00 13.00 2.18
C GLU A 214 -18.16 11.74 2.37
N ARG A 215 -17.18 11.50 1.48
CA ARG A 215 -16.23 10.39 1.63
C ARG A 215 -15.34 10.58 2.86
N VAL A 216 -14.81 11.79 3.09
CA VAL A 216 -14.01 12.08 4.30
C VAL A 216 -14.83 11.84 5.57
N SER A 217 -16.08 12.33 5.63
CA SER A 217 -16.97 12.11 6.80
C SER A 217 -17.31 10.63 7.00
N ARG A 218 -17.43 9.85 5.92
CA ARG A 218 -17.63 8.40 5.98
C ARG A 218 -16.40 7.68 6.50
N ALA A 219 -15.20 8.04 6.02
CA ALA A 219 -13.95 7.49 6.52
C ALA A 219 -13.72 7.85 7.99
N TRP A 220 -14.05 9.07 8.38
CA TRP A 220 -14.03 9.50 9.78
C TRP A 220 -14.94 8.64 10.66
N SER A 221 -16.20 8.45 10.24
CA SER A 221 -17.17 7.62 10.95
C SER A 221 -16.69 6.16 11.06
N TYR A 222 -16.08 5.62 10.00
CA TYR A 222 -15.50 4.28 10.02
C TYR A 222 -14.34 4.19 11.03
N VAL A 223 -13.41 5.16 11.02
CA VAL A 223 -12.29 5.25 11.96
C VAL A 223 -12.78 5.23 13.40
N LEU A 224 -13.75 6.08 13.75
CA LEU A 224 -14.33 6.11 15.10
C LEU A 224 -14.92 4.77 15.54
N GLY A 225 -15.46 4.00 14.60
CA GLY A 225 -16.02 2.68 14.86
C GLY A 225 -14.99 1.58 15.11
N VAL A 226 -13.72 1.78 14.73
CA VAL A 226 -12.71 0.70 14.75
C VAL A 226 -11.39 1.07 15.43
N VAL A 227 -11.18 2.35 15.79
CA VAL A 227 -9.84 2.84 16.17
C VAL A 227 -9.27 2.17 17.41
N ASP A 228 -10.07 1.86 18.43
CA ASP A 228 -9.57 1.17 19.63
C ASP A 228 -8.94 -0.19 19.27
N LYS A 229 -9.64 -0.97 18.43
CA LYS A 229 -9.18 -2.27 17.95
C LYS A 229 -7.98 -2.14 17.00
N ALA A 230 -8.02 -1.14 16.11
CA ALA A 230 -6.93 -0.87 15.18
C ALA A 230 -5.66 -0.43 15.93
N GLY A 231 -5.81 0.43 16.93
CA GLY A 231 -4.74 0.94 17.79
C GLY A 231 -4.06 -0.18 18.58
N GLN A 232 -4.85 -1.07 19.21
CA GLN A 232 -4.26 -2.22 19.91
C GLN A 232 -3.48 -3.13 18.96
N ARG A 233 -4.04 -3.42 17.78
CA ARG A 233 -3.34 -4.22 16.77
C ARG A 233 -2.01 -3.57 16.35
N VAL A 234 -2.01 -2.25 16.12
CA VAL A 234 -0.79 -1.50 15.81
C VAL A 234 0.24 -1.64 16.92
N VAL A 235 -0.15 -1.56 18.20
CA VAL A 235 0.77 -1.75 19.32
C VAL A 235 1.42 -3.13 19.28
N ASP A 236 0.60 -4.17 19.07
CA ASP A 236 1.09 -5.55 19.01
C ASP A 236 2.04 -5.76 17.82
N GLU A 237 1.67 -5.25 16.64
CA GLU A 237 2.51 -5.23 15.42
C GLU A 237 3.85 -4.54 15.70
N GLN A 238 3.82 -3.32 16.25
CA GLN A 238 5.01 -2.49 16.42
C GLN A 238 5.96 -3.03 17.50
N ARG A 239 5.43 -3.65 18.55
CA ARG A 239 6.25 -4.34 19.57
C ARG A 239 6.92 -5.61 19.03
N GLY A 240 6.29 -6.26 18.04
CA GLY A 240 6.83 -7.45 17.39
C GLY A 240 8.00 -7.21 16.44
N ILE A 241 8.30 -5.95 16.08
CA ILE A 241 9.37 -5.59 15.13
C ILE A 241 10.64 -5.18 15.91
N PRO A 242 11.73 -5.96 15.87
CA PRO A 242 12.97 -5.65 16.56
C PRO A 242 13.61 -4.35 16.06
N ALA A 243 14.23 -3.58 16.95
CA ALA A 243 15.05 -2.44 16.54
C ALA A 243 16.29 -2.93 15.76
N GLY A 244 16.60 -2.29 14.64
CA GLY A 244 17.81 -2.57 13.86
C GLY A 244 17.80 -3.90 13.09
N TRP A 245 16.63 -4.51 12.83
CA TRP A 245 16.56 -5.71 11.97
C TRP A 245 17.06 -5.44 10.54
N LEU A 246 16.93 -4.19 10.12
CA LEU A 246 17.45 -3.63 8.88
C LEU A 246 18.68 -2.79 9.23
N GLY A 247 19.87 -3.31 8.98
CA GLY A 247 21.17 -2.72 9.36
C GLY A 247 21.37 -1.23 9.03
#